data_AF-A0A1H8FSS7-F1
#
_entry.id   AF-A0A1H8FSS7-F1
#
_cell.length_a   1.000
_cell.length_b   1.000
_cell.length_c   1.000
_cell.angle_alpha   90.00
_cell.angle_beta   90.00
_cell.angle_gamma   90.00
#
_symmetry.space_group_name_H-M   'P 1'
#
loop_
_entity.id
_entity.type
_entity.pdbx_description
1 polymer ?
#
loop_
_entity_poly.entity_id
_entity_poly.type
_entity_poly.pdbx_seq_one_letter_code
_entity_poly.pdbx_strand_id
1 'polypeptide(L)'
;MSRNVATAPHNLSVARARWLGASAVVIVAVLALTGCATGDSVAADTVEHIAAELTDDLDSPVSRVRNAEWFAATYITPLNSTAGGLGSTVYADTLAWSGSSGDEMGARIEVRIRVDEEQKNAVGVGDSSYGKGSATKCFRYEIFRRPHPVTRQSISCPDNPELAIPTAAPLPALPDDAKDVLAAVLGAATSASLERDVRAAFAEDFMTVDTDYVDGALIAAVGVPGERECIVGVRGSDGVVEFSGFDRTWIEPGELGCTTNIVTSPPL
;
A
#
# COMPACT_ATOMS: atom_id res chain seq x y z
N MET A 1 68.84 20.72 10.39
CA MET A 1 68.94 19.88 11.61
C MET A 1 68.52 18.48 11.20
N SER A 2 69.42 17.55 10.81
CA SER A 2 70.37 16.79 11.65
C SER A 2 69.61 16.02 12.74
N ARG A 3 69.63 14.69 12.92
CA ARG A 3 70.43 13.52 12.50
C ARG A 3 69.54 12.27 12.79
N ASN A 4 69.48 11.27 11.90
CA ASN A 4 70.11 9.94 11.98
C ASN A 4 69.91 9.13 13.28
N VAL A 5 69.22 7.98 13.22
CA VAL A 5 69.74 6.58 13.10
C VAL A 5 69.99 5.89 14.45
N ALA A 6 69.36 4.73 14.68
CA ALA A 6 69.98 3.44 15.07
C ALA A 6 68.91 2.41 15.52
N THR A 7 68.71 1.26 14.84
CA THR A 7 69.32 -0.08 15.13
C THR A 7 69.09 -0.57 16.57
N ALA A 8 68.67 -1.80 16.89
CA ALA A 8 68.80 -3.09 16.22
C ALA A 8 67.84 -4.15 16.84
N PRO A 9 67.79 -5.39 16.32
CA PRO A 9 66.86 -6.45 16.70
C PRO A 9 67.45 -7.45 17.71
N HIS A 10 66.59 -8.20 18.40
CA HIS A 10 67.00 -9.45 19.07
C HIS A 10 66.19 -10.64 18.53
N ASN A 11 66.92 -11.50 17.82
CA ASN A 11 66.59 -12.88 17.51
C ASN A 11 66.76 -13.78 18.74
N LEU A 12 66.33 -15.05 18.57
CA LEU A 12 66.52 -16.26 19.38
C LEU A 12 65.30 -16.53 20.29
N SER A 13 64.68 -17.71 20.32
CA SER A 13 65.18 -19.05 20.01
C SER A 13 64.03 -20.02 19.76
N VAL A 14 64.33 -21.01 18.93
CA VAL A 14 63.56 -22.22 18.63
C VAL A 14 63.28 -23.04 19.90
N ALA A 15 62.03 -23.48 20.08
CA ALA A 15 61.72 -24.68 20.85
C ALA A 15 60.74 -25.56 20.06
N ARG A 16 61.31 -26.55 19.36
CA ARG A 16 60.58 -27.69 18.80
C ARG A 16 60.10 -28.56 19.96
N ALA A 17 58.80 -28.72 20.11
CA ALA A 17 58.22 -29.84 20.86
C ALA A 17 57.35 -30.66 19.90
N ARG A 18 57.95 -31.71 19.34
CA ARG A 18 57.23 -32.83 18.74
C ARG A 18 56.69 -33.69 19.87
N TRP A 19 55.38 -33.80 19.99
CA TRP A 19 54.71 -34.92 20.64
C TRP A 19 53.71 -35.51 19.66
N LEU A 20 54.05 -36.70 19.17
CA LEU A 20 53.11 -37.63 18.54
C LEU A 20 52.47 -38.43 19.69
N GLY A 21 51.15 -38.39 19.79
CA GLY A 21 50.38 -39.09 20.83
C GLY A 21 48.93 -39.26 20.43
N ALA A 22 48.71 -40.30 19.64
CA ALA A 22 47.47 -41.04 19.34
C ALA A 22 46.14 -40.68 20.05
N SER A 23 45.10 -40.60 19.20
CA SER A 23 43.79 -41.25 19.36
C SER A 23 42.62 -40.53 20.05
N ALA A 24 41.64 -40.24 19.18
CA ALA A 24 40.24 -40.69 19.26
C ALA A 24 39.18 -39.77 19.89
N VAL A 25 38.16 -39.53 19.04
CA VAL A 25 36.78 -39.08 19.32
C VAL A 25 36.59 -37.60 19.68
N VAL A 26 36.50 -36.74 18.67
CA VAL A 26 35.70 -35.51 18.71
C VAL A 26 34.93 -35.36 17.41
N ILE A 27 33.96 -36.24 17.15
CA ILE A 27 32.90 -36.00 16.19
C ILE A 27 31.66 -36.70 16.76
N VAL A 28 30.83 -35.97 17.51
CA VAL A 28 29.36 -36.07 17.62
C VAL A 28 28.97 -35.10 18.74
N ALA A 29 28.51 -33.89 18.36
CA ALA A 29 27.56 -33.03 19.11
C ALA A 29 27.54 -31.57 18.59
N VAL A 30 27.68 -31.36 17.28
CA VAL A 30 27.36 -30.06 16.63
C VAL A 30 26.25 -30.27 15.60
N LEU A 31 25.16 -30.92 16.02
CA LEU A 31 23.92 -31.07 15.25
C LEU A 31 22.68 -30.57 16.02
N ALA A 32 22.87 -29.92 17.18
CA ALA A 32 21.76 -29.49 18.04
C ALA A 32 21.43 -27.98 17.96
N LEU A 33 21.96 -27.25 16.96
CA LEU A 33 21.65 -25.82 16.77
C LEU A 33 20.87 -25.52 15.48
N THR A 34 20.56 -26.54 14.66
CA THR A 34 19.47 -26.41 13.69
C THR A 34 18.17 -26.59 14.47
N GLY A 35 17.64 -25.49 15.02
CA GLY A 35 16.36 -25.50 15.71
C GLY A 35 15.31 -26.18 14.83
N CYS A 36 14.70 -27.26 15.31
CA CYS A 36 13.60 -27.90 14.62
C CYS A 36 12.48 -26.88 14.50
N ALA A 37 12.20 -26.42 13.28
CA ALA A 37 11.02 -25.61 13.02
C ALA A 37 9.78 -26.41 13.45
N THR A 38 9.03 -25.84 14.38
CA THR A 38 7.72 -26.36 14.79
C THR A 38 6.64 -25.73 13.93
N GLY A 39 5.47 -26.37 13.81
CA GLY A 39 4.35 -25.76 13.12
C GLY A 39 3.98 -24.40 13.72
N ASP A 40 4.07 -24.26 15.04
CA ASP A 40 3.77 -23.00 15.73
C ASP A 40 4.78 -21.89 15.42
N SER A 41 6.08 -22.22 15.34
CA SER A 41 7.09 -21.23 14.94
C SER A 41 6.94 -20.82 13.48
N VAL A 42 6.59 -21.76 12.59
CA VAL A 42 6.32 -21.46 11.18
C VAL A 42 5.08 -20.56 11.09
N ALA A 43 3.98 -20.91 11.77
CA ALA A 43 2.77 -20.09 11.80
C ALA A 43 3.06 -18.68 12.33
N ALA A 44 3.91 -18.55 13.37
CA ALA A 44 4.27 -17.26 13.93
C ALA A 44 5.09 -16.40 12.95
N ASP A 45 6.01 -17.01 12.20
CA ASP A 45 6.77 -16.33 11.14
C ASP A 45 5.85 -15.94 9.97
N THR A 46 4.91 -16.80 9.57
CA THR A 46 3.89 -16.51 8.55
C THR A 46 3.00 -15.33 8.96
N VAL A 47 2.58 -15.26 10.23
CA VAL A 47 1.82 -14.10 10.76
C VAL A 47 2.60 -12.80 10.63
N GLU A 48 3.89 -12.79 10.97
CA GLU A 48 4.74 -11.59 10.84
C GLU A 48 4.97 -11.19 9.38
N HIS A 49 5.11 -12.17 8.49
CA HIS A 49 5.26 -11.96 7.06
C HIS A 49 4.00 -11.32 6.45
N ILE A 50 2.82 -11.89 6.69
CA ILE A 50 1.54 -11.30 6.24
C ILE A 50 1.36 -9.90 6.81
N ALA A 51 1.68 -9.70 8.08
CA ALA A 51 1.57 -8.39 8.69
C ALA A 51 2.53 -7.37 8.05
N ALA A 52 3.67 -7.81 7.49
CA ALA A 52 4.65 -6.96 6.82
C ALA A 52 4.18 -6.62 5.41
N GLU A 53 3.73 -7.61 4.63
CA GLU A 53 3.11 -7.39 3.31
C GLU A 53 1.92 -6.45 3.41
N LEU A 54 1.06 -6.62 4.42
CA LEU A 54 -0.04 -5.69 4.67
C LEU A 54 0.44 -4.27 4.98
N THR A 55 1.61 -4.11 5.61
CA THR A 55 2.19 -2.76 5.83
C THR A 55 2.56 -2.13 4.49
N ASP A 56 3.21 -2.89 3.62
CA ASP A 56 3.64 -2.43 2.30
C ASP A 56 2.43 -2.10 1.40
N ASP A 57 1.37 -2.91 1.45
CA ASP A 57 0.11 -2.67 0.74
C ASP A 57 -0.60 -1.39 1.21
N LEU A 58 -0.59 -1.13 2.52
CA LEU A 58 -1.16 0.08 3.11
C LEU A 58 -0.29 1.32 2.87
N ASP A 59 1.03 1.16 2.70
CA ASP A 59 2.00 2.24 2.43
C ASP A 59 2.09 2.63 0.94
N SER A 60 1.26 1.99 0.10
CA SER A 60 1.26 2.14 -1.36
C SER A 60 1.22 3.61 -1.83
N PRO A 61 2.00 3.98 -2.87
CA PRO A 61 2.26 5.36 -3.30
C PRO A 61 1.03 6.19 -3.71
N VAL A 62 -0.13 5.57 -3.88
CA VAL A 62 -1.37 6.23 -4.27
C VAL A 62 -2.23 6.52 -3.04
N SER A 63 -1.67 7.21 -2.03
CA SER A 63 -2.36 7.49 -0.76
C SER A 63 -3.46 8.55 -0.95
N ARG A 64 -4.60 8.13 -1.50
CA ARG A 64 -5.83 8.91 -1.44
C ARG A 64 -6.26 9.01 0.02
N VAL A 65 -6.83 10.16 0.40
CA VAL A 65 -7.41 10.29 1.74
C VAL A 65 -8.59 9.33 1.83
N ARG A 66 -8.54 8.45 2.83
CA ARG A 66 -9.54 7.41 3.08
C ARG A 66 -9.76 7.25 4.57
N ASN A 67 -10.98 6.89 4.93
CA ASN A 67 -11.28 6.52 6.31
C ASN A 67 -10.70 5.13 6.63
N ALA A 68 -10.51 4.86 7.92
CA ALA A 68 -10.01 3.57 8.38
C ALA A 68 -10.94 2.40 8.01
N GLU A 69 -12.25 2.64 7.92
CA GLU A 69 -13.22 1.61 7.51
C GLU A 69 -12.97 1.12 6.08
N TRP A 70 -12.71 2.04 5.14
CA TRP A 70 -12.41 1.70 3.77
C TRP A 70 -11.15 0.85 3.68
N PHE A 71 -10.07 1.25 4.37
CA PHE A 71 -8.84 0.45 4.42
C PHE A 71 -9.09 -0.94 5.03
N ALA A 72 -9.86 -1.02 6.12
CA ALA A 72 -10.16 -2.30 6.76
C ALA A 72 -10.95 -3.23 5.82
N ALA A 73 -11.98 -2.70 5.16
CA ALA A 73 -12.80 -3.45 4.22
C ALA A 73 -12.03 -3.88 2.95
N THR A 74 -11.16 -3.01 2.43
CA THR A 74 -10.43 -3.24 1.17
C THR A 74 -9.23 -4.17 1.35
N TYR A 75 -8.47 -4.06 2.45
CA TYR A 75 -7.20 -4.78 2.60
C TYR A 75 -7.27 -5.95 3.59
N ILE A 76 -8.14 -5.92 4.60
CA ILE A 76 -8.18 -6.96 5.64
C ILE A 76 -9.14 -8.08 5.29
N THR A 77 -10.37 -7.74 4.88
CA THR A 77 -11.40 -8.73 4.53
C THR A 77 -10.93 -9.78 3.50
N PRO A 78 -10.17 -9.41 2.43
CA PRO A 78 -9.69 -10.39 1.46
C PRO A 78 -8.68 -11.40 2.02
N LEU A 79 -7.94 -11.08 3.09
CA LEU A 79 -6.92 -11.97 3.67
C LEU A 79 -7.52 -13.29 4.17
N ASN A 80 -8.78 -13.30 4.59
CA ASN A 80 -9.50 -14.52 5.00
C ASN A 80 -9.68 -15.53 3.86
N SER A 81 -9.55 -15.09 2.62
CA SER A 81 -9.70 -15.94 1.43
C SER A 81 -8.35 -16.34 0.82
N THR A 82 -7.25 -15.82 1.34
CA THR A 82 -5.91 -16.14 0.86
C THR A 82 -5.47 -17.46 1.50
N ALA A 83 -5.44 -18.52 0.70
CA ALA A 83 -4.62 -19.68 1.04
C ALA A 83 -3.17 -19.19 1.08
N GLY A 84 -2.58 -19.09 2.27
CA GLY A 84 -1.15 -18.83 2.42
C GLY A 84 -0.45 -19.90 1.59
N GLY A 85 0.35 -19.49 0.60
CA GLY A 85 0.62 -20.23 -0.64
C GLY A 85 1.33 -21.59 -0.54
N LEU A 86 1.26 -22.30 0.60
CA LEU A 86 2.00 -23.51 0.94
C LEU A 86 1.23 -24.43 1.92
N GLY A 87 -0.11 -24.39 1.95
CA GLY A 87 -0.91 -25.23 2.88
C GLY A 87 -1.21 -24.57 4.22
N SER A 88 -1.22 -23.24 4.24
CA SER A 88 -1.52 -22.42 5.42
C SER A 88 -2.89 -21.76 5.23
N THR A 89 -3.74 -21.79 6.25
CA THR A 89 -5.02 -21.08 6.24
C THR A 89 -4.89 -19.79 7.04
N VAL A 90 -5.19 -18.66 6.42
CA VAL A 90 -5.10 -17.33 7.03
C VAL A 90 -6.50 -16.85 7.44
N TYR A 91 -6.58 -16.32 8.65
CA TYR A 91 -7.76 -15.63 9.16
C TYR A 91 -7.34 -14.25 9.63
N ALA A 92 -7.99 -13.21 9.14
CA ALA A 92 -7.77 -11.82 9.51
C ALA A 92 -9.10 -11.19 9.94
N ASP A 93 -9.20 -10.90 11.23
CA ASP A 93 -10.36 -10.22 11.79
C ASP A 93 -10.03 -8.75 12.05
N THR A 94 -10.92 -7.85 11.64
CA THR A 94 -10.82 -6.45 12.03
C THR A 94 -11.42 -6.28 13.43
N LEU A 95 -10.62 -5.77 14.36
CA LEU A 95 -10.99 -5.58 15.77
C LEU A 95 -11.58 -4.18 16.03
N ALA A 96 -10.96 -3.16 15.44
CA ALA A 96 -11.37 -1.77 15.57
C ALA A 96 -10.84 -0.94 14.41
N TRP A 97 -11.54 0.13 14.05
CA TRP A 97 -11.08 1.11 13.08
C TRP A 97 -11.58 2.52 13.43
N SER A 98 -10.80 3.55 13.15
CA SER A 98 -11.21 4.94 13.40
C SER A 98 -10.35 5.95 12.63
N GLY A 99 -10.88 7.14 12.38
CA GLY A 99 -10.16 8.25 11.76
C GLY A 99 -10.00 8.14 10.24
N SER A 100 -9.24 9.07 9.69
CA SER A 100 -8.93 9.21 8.27
C SER A 100 -7.43 9.40 8.05
N SER A 101 -6.89 8.88 6.95
CA SER A 101 -5.47 9.09 6.60
C SER A 101 -5.11 10.56 6.34
N GLY A 102 -6.12 11.43 6.17
CA GLY A 102 -5.94 12.87 6.08
C GLY A 102 -5.90 13.60 7.42
N ASP A 103 -6.25 12.93 8.53
CA ASP A 103 -6.26 13.52 9.86
C ASP A 103 -4.84 13.56 10.45
N GLU A 104 -4.60 14.45 11.42
CA GLU A 104 -3.33 14.54 12.15
C GLU A 104 -2.96 13.22 12.85
N MET A 105 -3.97 12.49 13.33
CA MET A 105 -3.81 11.21 14.01
C MET A 105 -3.81 10.00 13.06
N GLY A 106 -4.05 10.23 11.76
CA GLY A 106 -4.15 9.18 10.75
C GLY A 106 -5.39 8.27 10.90
N ALA A 107 -5.52 7.34 9.95
CA ALA A 107 -6.47 6.24 10.01
C ALA A 107 -5.86 5.11 10.84
N ARG A 108 -6.58 4.68 11.88
CA ARG A 108 -6.16 3.58 12.76
C ARG A 108 -6.97 2.32 12.47
N ILE A 109 -6.31 1.19 12.34
CA ILE A 109 -6.94 -0.13 12.21
C ILE A 109 -6.26 -1.12 13.16
N GLU A 110 -7.05 -1.89 13.88
CA GLU A 110 -6.58 -3.00 14.70
C GLU A 110 -7.05 -4.31 14.10
N VAL A 111 -6.12 -5.24 13.91
CA VAL A 111 -6.37 -6.51 13.22
C VAL A 111 -5.81 -7.66 14.04
N ARG A 112 -6.55 -8.77 14.08
CA ARG A 112 -6.08 -10.07 14.55
C ARG A 112 -5.79 -10.96 13.36
N ILE A 113 -4.53 -11.36 13.21
CA ILE A 113 -4.10 -12.33 12.20
C ILE A 113 -3.85 -13.66 12.88
N ARG A 114 -4.53 -14.70 12.42
CA ARG A 114 -4.32 -16.09 12.81
C ARG A 114 -3.94 -16.90 11.59
N VAL A 115 -2.89 -17.71 11.74
CA VAL A 115 -2.46 -18.66 10.72
C VAL A 115 -2.53 -20.05 11.31
N ASP A 116 -3.18 -20.95 10.59
CA ASP A 116 -3.14 -22.38 10.84
C ASP A 116 -2.25 -23.04 9.77
N GLU A 117 -1.18 -23.70 10.20
CA GLU A 117 -0.28 -24.45 9.34
C GLU A 117 -0.65 -25.93 9.32
N GLU A 118 -0.83 -26.49 8.13
CA GLU A 118 -0.92 -27.93 7.98
C GLU A 118 0.44 -28.61 8.21
N GLN A 119 0.39 -29.91 8.50
CA GLN A 119 1.62 -30.70 8.64
C GLN A 119 2.35 -30.75 7.30
N LYS A 120 3.62 -30.37 7.30
CA LYS A 120 4.51 -30.54 6.15
C LYS A 120 5.45 -31.70 6.39
N ASN A 121 5.38 -32.69 5.52
CA ASN A 121 6.35 -33.78 5.47
C ASN A 121 7.44 -33.45 4.44
N ALA A 122 8.71 -33.66 4.81
CA ALA A 122 9.82 -33.51 3.87
C ALA A 122 9.68 -34.55 2.75
N VAL A 123 9.73 -34.11 1.50
CA VAL A 123 9.59 -34.99 0.31
C VAL A 123 10.92 -35.17 -0.42
N GLY A 124 11.92 -34.33 -0.16
CA GLY A 124 13.27 -34.40 -0.70
C GLY A 124 14.39 -34.19 0.31
N VAL A 125 15.63 -34.42 -0.13
CA VAL A 125 16.83 -34.15 0.66
C VAL A 125 17.03 -32.63 0.76
N GLY A 126 16.93 -32.10 1.98
CA GLY A 126 17.05 -30.67 2.26
C GLY A 126 15.72 -29.97 2.59
N ASP A 127 14.59 -30.67 2.46
CA ASP A 127 13.29 -30.13 2.87
C ASP A 127 13.14 -30.14 4.40
N SER A 128 12.51 -29.10 4.92
CA SER A 128 12.06 -29.05 6.31
C SER A 128 10.76 -29.84 6.47
N SER A 129 10.63 -30.51 7.63
CA SER A 129 9.36 -31.09 8.08
C SER A 129 8.94 -30.42 9.38
N TYR A 130 7.64 -30.21 9.52
CA TYR A 130 7.04 -29.68 10.74
C TYR A 130 5.64 -30.26 10.92
N GLY A 131 5.25 -30.47 12.19
CA GLY A 131 3.89 -30.84 12.54
C GLY A 131 2.92 -29.68 12.30
N LYS A 132 1.62 -29.94 12.44
CA LYS A 132 0.62 -28.87 12.46
C LYS A 132 0.95 -27.85 13.54
N GLY A 133 0.59 -26.60 13.31
CA GLY A 133 0.69 -25.56 14.33
C GLY A 133 -0.16 -24.36 14.00
N SER A 134 -0.26 -23.45 14.96
CA SER A 134 -1.05 -22.24 14.80
C SER A 134 -0.44 -21.09 15.58
N ALA A 135 -0.57 -19.89 15.05
CA ALA A 135 -0.17 -18.67 15.75
C ALA A 135 -1.23 -17.60 15.55
N THR A 136 -1.40 -16.76 16.56
CA THR A 136 -2.27 -15.58 16.50
C THR A 136 -1.51 -14.38 17.04
N LYS A 137 -1.53 -13.27 16.30
CA LYS A 137 -1.04 -11.98 16.78
C LYS A 137 -1.99 -10.87 16.38
N CYS A 138 -1.97 -9.80 17.15
CA CYS A 138 -2.75 -8.62 16.88
C CYS A 138 -1.83 -7.43 16.60
N PHE A 139 -2.24 -6.61 15.64
CA PHE A 139 -1.49 -5.47 15.17
C PHE A 139 -2.38 -4.24 15.12
N ARG A 140 -1.80 -3.09 15.44
CA ARG A 140 -2.36 -1.77 15.17
C ARG A 140 -1.58 -1.15 14.02
N TYR A 141 -2.30 -0.72 13.00
CA TYR A 141 -1.80 0.06 11.89
C TYR A 141 -2.24 1.51 12.04
N GLU A 142 -1.32 2.44 11.87
CA GLU A 142 -1.62 3.87 11.73
C GLU A 142 -1.19 4.32 10.35
N ILE A 143 -2.16 4.74 9.54
CA ILE A 143 -2.03 5.03 8.13
C ILE A 143 -2.19 6.54 7.94
N PHE A 144 -1.22 7.14 7.28
CA PHE A 144 -1.18 8.57 7.04
C PHE A 144 -1.13 8.87 5.55
N ARG A 145 -1.56 10.05 5.17
CA ARG A 145 -1.25 10.60 3.86
C ARG A 145 0.27 10.84 3.78
N ARG A 146 0.85 10.58 2.61
CA ARG A 146 2.25 10.92 2.34
C ARG A 146 2.57 12.36 2.75
N PRO A 147 3.77 12.61 3.30
CA PRO A 147 4.96 11.72 3.27
C PRO A 147 5.13 10.77 4.46
N HIS A 148 4.17 10.72 5.40
CA HIS A 148 4.32 9.90 6.60
C HIS A 148 4.10 8.41 6.27
N PRO A 149 5.03 7.51 6.65
CA PRO A 149 4.90 6.09 6.39
C PRO A 149 3.82 5.46 7.27
N VAL A 150 3.26 4.35 6.82
CA VAL A 150 2.42 3.49 7.67
C VAL A 150 3.25 2.97 8.84
N THR A 151 2.69 3.06 10.05
CA THR A 151 3.31 2.46 11.23
C THR A 151 2.53 1.22 11.66
N ARG A 152 3.25 0.18 12.07
CA ARG A 152 2.69 -1.08 12.57
C ARG A 152 3.23 -1.36 13.97
N GLN A 153 2.33 -1.63 14.91
CA GLN A 153 2.66 -2.00 16.28
C GLN A 153 1.98 -3.31 16.66
N SER A 154 2.71 -4.24 17.28
CA SER A 154 2.07 -5.42 17.89
C SER A 154 1.34 -5.02 19.18
N ILE A 155 0.11 -5.51 19.32
CA ILE A 155 -0.76 -5.27 20.48
C ILE A 155 -1.22 -6.60 21.09
N SER A 156 -1.64 -6.57 22.35
CA SER A 156 -2.27 -7.74 22.98
C SER A 156 -3.60 -8.04 22.30
N CYS A 157 -3.83 -9.31 21.96
CA CYS A 157 -5.11 -9.73 21.42
C CYS A 157 -6.19 -9.70 22.51
N PRO A 158 -7.35 -9.07 22.27
CA PRO A 158 -8.48 -9.18 23.17
C PRO A 158 -9.00 -10.62 23.20
N ASP A 159 -9.39 -11.11 24.39
CA ASP A 159 -9.85 -12.49 24.59
C ASP A 159 -11.19 -12.81 23.89
N ASN A 160 -12.03 -11.79 23.69
CA ASN A 160 -13.32 -11.91 23.01
C ASN A 160 -13.73 -10.59 22.35
N PRO A 161 -13.14 -10.24 21.19
CA PRO A 161 -13.50 -9.02 20.49
C PRO A 161 -14.90 -9.13 19.89
N GLU A 162 -15.65 -8.04 19.95
CA GLU A 162 -16.80 -7.87 19.07
C GLU A 162 -16.27 -7.71 17.64
N LEU A 163 -16.64 -8.63 16.76
CA LEU A 163 -16.22 -8.59 15.36
C LEU A 163 -17.25 -7.80 14.57
N ALA A 164 -16.84 -6.62 14.11
CA ALA A 164 -17.61 -5.83 13.17
C ALA A 164 -17.03 -6.01 11.77
N ILE A 165 -17.90 -6.18 10.77
CA ILE A 165 -17.49 -6.31 9.37
C ILE A 165 -17.44 -4.91 8.78
N PRO A 166 -16.25 -4.36 8.48
CA PRO A 166 -16.14 -3.03 7.87
C PRO A 166 -16.75 -3.03 6.47
N THR A 167 -17.44 -1.95 6.09
CA THR A 167 -17.98 -1.79 4.74
C THR A 167 -17.29 -0.63 4.05
N ALA A 168 -16.65 -0.89 2.91
CA ALA A 168 -16.08 0.18 2.09
C ALA A 168 -17.21 0.98 1.45
N ALA A 169 -17.33 2.26 1.81
CA ALA A 169 -18.14 3.19 1.04
C ALA A 169 -17.65 3.19 -0.42
N PRO A 170 -18.58 3.26 -1.40
CA PRO A 170 -18.18 3.37 -2.80
C PRO A 170 -17.31 4.60 -2.99
N LEU A 171 -16.33 4.48 -3.89
CA LEU A 171 -15.47 5.61 -4.21
C LEU A 171 -16.30 6.70 -4.88
N PRO A 172 -16.04 7.98 -4.57
CA PRO A 172 -16.63 9.07 -5.33
C PRO A 172 -16.30 8.89 -6.82
N ALA A 173 -17.27 9.07 -7.69
CA ALA A 173 -17.08 8.90 -9.12
C ALA A 173 -17.94 9.90 -9.87
N LEU A 174 -17.56 10.19 -11.10
CA LEU A 174 -18.46 10.87 -12.03
C LEU A 174 -19.67 9.97 -12.31
N PRO A 175 -20.87 10.54 -12.51
CA PRO A 175 -22.03 9.80 -12.99
C PRO A 175 -21.72 9.06 -14.30
N ASP A 176 -22.32 7.88 -14.50
CA ASP A 176 -22.11 7.08 -15.71
C ASP A 176 -22.50 7.84 -17.00
N ASP A 177 -23.45 8.77 -16.89
CA ASP A 177 -23.94 9.66 -17.95
C ASP A 177 -23.25 11.04 -17.96
N ALA A 178 -22.16 11.24 -17.21
CA ALA A 178 -21.50 12.54 -17.07
C ALA A 178 -21.11 13.18 -18.41
N LYS A 179 -20.72 12.37 -19.41
CA LYS A 179 -20.44 12.88 -20.76
C LYS A 179 -21.70 13.41 -21.43
N ASP A 180 -22.81 12.69 -21.36
CA ASP A 180 -24.07 13.11 -21.98
C ASP A 180 -24.62 14.36 -21.30
N VAL A 181 -24.56 14.42 -19.96
CA VAL A 181 -24.91 15.60 -19.17
C VAL A 181 -24.04 16.79 -19.55
N LEU A 182 -22.71 16.62 -19.60
CA LEU A 182 -21.80 17.71 -19.95
C LEU A 182 -22.01 18.18 -21.40
N ALA A 183 -22.28 17.27 -22.34
CA ALA A 183 -22.59 17.61 -23.72
C ALA A 183 -23.88 18.43 -23.83
N ALA A 184 -24.93 18.05 -23.09
CA ALA A 184 -26.19 18.80 -23.05
C ALA A 184 -25.99 20.21 -22.45
N VAL A 185 -25.25 20.33 -21.35
CA VAL A 185 -24.92 21.62 -20.72
C VAL A 185 -24.12 22.49 -21.69
N LEU A 186 -23.04 21.96 -22.26
CA LEU A 186 -22.24 22.68 -23.25
C LEU A 186 -23.09 23.10 -24.45
N GLY A 187 -23.98 22.24 -24.93
CA GLY A 187 -24.89 22.53 -26.05
C GLY A 187 -25.85 23.70 -25.78
N ALA A 188 -26.35 23.85 -24.55
CA ALA A 188 -27.27 24.93 -24.16
C ALA A 188 -26.57 26.20 -23.67
N ALA A 189 -25.36 26.08 -23.13
CA ALA A 189 -24.67 27.17 -22.45
C ALA A 189 -24.22 28.28 -23.40
N THR A 190 -24.01 29.45 -22.82
CA THR A 190 -23.33 30.61 -23.42
C THR A 190 -22.03 30.88 -22.68
N SER A 191 -21.13 31.70 -23.24
CA SER A 191 -19.91 32.11 -22.52
C SER A 191 -20.20 32.79 -21.18
N ALA A 192 -21.36 33.46 -21.05
CA ALA A 192 -21.77 34.12 -19.81
C ALA A 192 -22.41 33.16 -18.78
N SER A 193 -22.86 31.98 -19.20
CA SER A 193 -23.60 31.04 -18.34
C SER A 193 -22.86 29.74 -18.04
N LEU A 194 -21.79 29.45 -18.80
CA LEU A 194 -21.05 28.19 -18.78
C LEU A 194 -20.70 27.69 -17.37
N GLU A 195 -19.94 28.48 -16.59
CA GLU A 195 -19.48 28.05 -15.27
C GLU A 195 -20.65 27.70 -14.34
N ARG A 196 -21.68 28.54 -14.31
CA ARG A 196 -22.86 28.35 -13.47
C ARG A 196 -23.63 27.10 -13.90
N ASP A 197 -23.85 26.94 -15.19
CA ASP A 197 -24.66 25.84 -15.72
C ASP A 197 -23.96 24.48 -15.53
N VAL A 198 -22.62 24.43 -15.70
CA VAL A 198 -21.82 23.23 -15.43
C VAL A 198 -21.79 22.91 -13.94
N ARG A 199 -21.55 23.90 -13.06
CA ARG A 199 -21.57 23.68 -11.61
C ARG A 199 -22.94 23.24 -11.10
N ALA A 200 -24.03 23.71 -11.72
CA ALA A 200 -25.38 23.25 -11.38
C ALA A 200 -25.63 21.78 -11.77
N ALA A 201 -25.03 21.32 -12.88
CA ALA A 201 -25.13 19.93 -13.32
C ALA A 201 -24.23 18.97 -12.51
N PHE A 202 -23.11 19.47 -11.98
CA PHE A 202 -22.14 18.72 -11.20
C PHE A 202 -21.94 19.37 -9.82
N ALA A 203 -22.97 19.26 -8.99
CA ALA A 203 -23.08 19.99 -7.72
C ALA A 203 -22.45 19.28 -6.51
N GLU A 204 -21.92 18.07 -6.69
CA GLU A 204 -21.32 17.29 -5.60
C GLU A 204 -20.04 17.93 -5.09
N ASP A 205 -19.88 18.04 -3.76
CA ASP A 205 -18.76 18.74 -3.12
C ASP A 205 -17.38 18.13 -3.43
N PHE A 206 -17.34 16.85 -3.80
CA PHE A 206 -16.11 16.14 -4.17
C PHE A 206 -15.73 16.33 -5.65
N MET A 207 -16.58 16.95 -6.45
CA MET A 207 -16.32 17.24 -7.86
C MET A 207 -15.67 18.62 -8.03
N THR A 208 -14.78 18.72 -9.01
CA THR A 208 -14.22 19.99 -9.47
C THR A 208 -14.74 20.32 -10.85
N VAL A 209 -15.05 21.60 -11.04
CA VAL A 209 -15.47 22.18 -12.30
C VAL A 209 -14.53 23.31 -12.66
N ASP A 210 -13.93 23.23 -13.84
CA ASP A 210 -13.11 24.27 -14.45
C ASP A 210 -13.65 24.56 -15.84
N THR A 211 -13.79 25.83 -16.21
CA THR A 211 -14.43 26.21 -17.48
C THR A 211 -13.68 27.35 -18.13
N ASP A 212 -13.66 27.35 -19.46
CA ASP A 212 -12.98 28.39 -20.25
C ASP A 212 -13.73 28.69 -21.55
N TYR A 213 -13.41 29.84 -22.14
CA TYR A 213 -13.89 30.25 -23.45
C TYR A 213 -12.73 30.81 -24.28
N VAL A 214 -12.31 30.04 -25.28
CA VAL A 214 -11.14 30.35 -26.12
C VAL A 214 -11.50 30.16 -27.59
N ASP A 215 -11.14 31.12 -28.43
CA ASP A 215 -11.33 31.07 -29.89
C ASP A 215 -12.75 30.70 -30.36
N GLY A 216 -13.76 31.12 -29.59
CA GLY A 216 -15.16 30.82 -29.90
C GLY A 216 -15.68 29.48 -29.38
N ALA A 217 -14.81 28.67 -28.78
CA ALA A 217 -15.17 27.39 -28.17
C ALA A 217 -15.47 27.51 -26.69
N LEU A 218 -16.51 26.81 -26.20
CA LEU A 218 -16.76 26.63 -24.77
C LEU A 218 -16.09 25.35 -24.30
N ILE A 219 -15.32 25.43 -23.22
CA ILE A 219 -14.55 24.30 -22.70
C ILE A 219 -14.94 24.09 -21.24
N ALA A 220 -15.16 22.84 -20.85
CA ALA A 220 -15.41 22.48 -19.47
C ALA A 220 -14.66 21.20 -19.12
N ALA A 221 -13.90 21.24 -18.02
CA ALA A 221 -13.31 20.10 -17.38
C ALA A 221 -14.07 19.81 -16.08
N VAL A 222 -14.55 18.58 -15.95
CA VAL A 222 -15.28 18.11 -14.77
C VAL A 222 -14.63 16.82 -14.28
N GLY A 223 -14.38 16.73 -12.98
CA GLY A 223 -13.67 15.56 -12.46
C GLY A 223 -13.78 15.38 -10.97
N VAL A 224 -13.25 14.25 -10.51
CA VAL A 224 -13.06 13.92 -9.10
C VAL A 224 -11.55 13.84 -8.88
N PRO A 225 -10.88 14.93 -8.42
CA PRO A 225 -9.43 14.99 -8.35
C PRO A 225 -8.83 13.90 -7.48
N GLY A 226 -9.47 13.61 -6.34
CA GLY A 226 -9.06 12.55 -5.43
C GLY A 226 -9.04 11.17 -6.11
N GLU A 227 -9.86 10.98 -7.14
CA GLU A 227 -10.07 9.69 -7.80
C GLU A 227 -9.43 9.59 -9.20
N ARG A 228 -8.77 10.67 -9.65
CA ARG A 228 -8.19 10.79 -10.99
C ARG A 228 -9.22 10.52 -12.10
N GLU A 229 -10.44 10.96 -11.87
CA GLU A 229 -11.48 10.98 -12.90
C GLU A 229 -11.60 12.39 -13.44
N CYS A 230 -11.59 12.52 -14.77
CA CYS A 230 -11.75 13.80 -15.43
C CYS A 230 -12.31 13.59 -16.83
N ILE A 231 -13.28 14.42 -17.20
CA ILE A 231 -13.80 14.55 -18.56
C ILE A 231 -13.60 16.00 -19.00
N VAL A 232 -13.13 16.18 -20.23
CA VAL A 232 -13.00 17.52 -20.83
C VAL A 232 -13.84 17.55 -22.09
N GLY A 233 -14.88 18.37 -22.07
CA GLY A 233 -15.75 18.63 -23.20
C GLY A 233 -15.43 19.98 -23.84
N VAL A 234 -15.41 20.01 -25.17
CA VAL A 234 -15.19 21.22 -25.97
C VAL A 234 -16.35 21.37 -26.95
N ARG A 235 -17.10 22.47 -26.85
CA ARG A 235 -18.06 22.87 -27.88
C ARG A 235 -17.40 23.86 -28.84
N GLY A 236 -17.20 23.44 -30.08
CA GLY A 236 -16.68 24.29 -31.15
C GLY A 236 -17.66 25.40 -31.55
N SER A 237 -17.19 26.32 -32.39
CA SER A 237 -18.02 27.39 -32.96
C SER A 237 -19.12 26.88 -33.90
N ASP A 238 -18.97 25.66 -34.42
CA ASP A 238 -19.97 24.93 -35.20
C ASP A 238 -21.09 24.31 -34.34
N GLY A 239 -20.97 24.42 -33.01
CA GLY A 239 -21.91 23.88 -32.03
C GLY A 239 -21.73 22.40 -31.74
N VAL A 240 -20.75 21.73 -32.36
CA VAL A 240 -20.45 20.33 -32.10
C VAL A 240 -19.70 20.22 -30.77
N VAL A 241 -20.09 19.26 -29.93
CA VAL A 241 -19.39 18.94 -28.69
C VAL A 241 -18.52 17.70 -28.90
N GLU A 242 -17.23 17.84 -28.61
CA GLU A 242 -16.26 16.76 -28.64
C GLU A 242 -15.64 16.55 -27.26
N PHE A 243 -15.20 15.33 -26.98
CA PHE A 243 -14.50 14.99 -25.73
C PHE A 243 -13.03 14.74 -26.02
N SER A 244 -12.17 15.48 -25.35
CA SER A 244 -10.72 15.32 -25.50
C SER A 244 -10.22 14.16 -24.65
N GLY A 245 -9.42 13.28 -25.26
CA GLY A 245 -8.57 12.35 -24.53
C GLY A 245 -7.29 13.04 -24.06
N PHE A 246 -6.68 12.53 -22.99
CA PHE A 246 -5.43 13.05 -22.43
C PHE A 246 -4.68 11.93 -21.68
N ASP A 247 -3.40 12.15 -21.40
CA ASP A 247 -2.61 11.24 -20.58
C ASP A 247 -3.05 11.37 -19.10
N ARG A 248 -3.39 10.23 -18.47
CA ARG A 248 -3.81 10.20 -17.06
C ARG A 248 -2.72 10.69 -16.11
N THR A 249 -1.47 10.72 -16.54
CA THR A 249 -0.35 11.28 -15.79
C THR A 249 -0.57 12.78 -15.53
N TRP A 250 -1.21 13.52 -16.43
CA TRP A 250 -1.41 14.97 -16.28
C TRP A 250 -2.40 15.35 -15.16
N ILE A 251 -3.22 14.39 -14.72
CA ILE A 251 -4.19 14.59 -13.63
C ILE A 251 -3.69 13.98 -12.31
N GLU A 252 -2.42 13.60 -12.22
CA GLU A 252 -1.84 13.12 -10.97
C GLU A 252 -1.67 14.25 -9.94
N PRO A 253 -1.68 13.93 -8.63
CA PRO A 253 -1.41 14.92 -7.60
C PRO A 253 -0.04 15.59 -7.79
N GLY A 254 -0.03 16.91 -7.93
CA GLY A 254 1.18 17.70 -8.20
C GLY A 254 1.35 18.11 -9.67
N GLU A 255 0.53 17.57 -10.57
CA GLU A 255 0.48 17.92 -11.98
C GLU A 255 -0.64 18.97 -12.26
N LEU A 256 -1.14 19.04 -13.50
CA LEU A 256 -2.19 19.99 -13.89
C LEU A 256 -3.51 19.77 -13.16
N GLY A 257 -3.87 18.51 -12.89
CA GLY A 257 -5.19 18.15 -12.37
C GLY A 257 -6.29 18.22 -13.44
N CYS A 258 -7.56 18.11 -13.03
CA CYS A 258 -8.67 18.20 -13.97
C CYS A 258 -8.99 19.67 -14.30
N THR A 259 -8.46 20.17 -15.41
CA THR A 259 -8.57 21.58 -15.85
C THR A 259 -8.70 21.67 -17.37
N THR A 260 -9.28 22.77 -17.86
CA THR A 260 -9.33 23.12 -19.29
C THR A 260 -7.94 23.30 -19.91
N ASN A 261 -6.91 23.56 -19.10
CA ASN A 261 -5.51 23.64 -19.56
C ASN A 261 -5.02 22.36 -20.23
N ILE A 262 -5.63 21.20 -19.94
CA ILE A 262 -5.35 19.93 -20.62
C ILE A 262 -5.50 20.07 -22.14
N VAL A 263 -6.44 20.91 -22.60
CA VAL A 263 -6.72 21.11 -24.03
C VAL A 263 -6.22 22.45 -24.56
N THR A 264 -6.22 23.50 -23.74
CA THR A 264 -5.78 24.83 -24.17
C THR A 264 -4.26 25.02 -24.06
N SER A 265 -3.57 24.22 -23.25
CA SER A 265 -2.12 24.29 -23.02
C SER A 265 -1.55 22.94 -22.55
N PRO A 266 -1.65 21.87 -23.36
CA PRO A 266 -1.21 20.53 -22.97
C PRO A 266 0.31 20.49 -22.69
N PRO A 267 0.77 19.71 -21.69
CA PRO A 267 2.18 19.43 -21.47
C PRO A 267 2.80 18.74 -22.70
N LEU A 268 4.05 19.11 -23.01
CA LEU A 268 4.84 18.56 -24.13
C LEU A 268 5.47 17.21 -23.82
#